data_AF-A0A645IJG7-F1
#
_entry.id   AF-A0A645IJG7-F1
#
_cell.length_a   1.000
_cell.length_b   1.000
_cell.length_c   1.000
_cell.angle_alpha   90.00
_cell.angle_beta   90.00
_cell.angle_gamma   90.00
#
_symmetry.space_group_name_H-M   'P 1'
#
loop_
_entity.id
_entity.type
_entity.pdbx_description
1 polymer ?
#
loop_
_entity_poly.entity_id
_entity_poly.type
_entity_poly.pdbx_seq_one_letter_code
_entity_poly.pdbx_strand_id
1 'polypeptide(L)'
;MNQFVSERQQQILALQHEWRETNEAEQAGLAVLESLSDIISGLDAADAISTWDLITDSSLILDFLKHDKLDAAEASLLHLEQTVYTFARELRDLDFVFESDLETISSTQRALDIFFDNLFSDWGTKVIIEKNIENLKKLQDSTEDVMESLAAKKRELETTLEVLALEDDTVV
;
A
#
# COMPACT_ATOMS: atom_id res chain seq x y z
N MET A 1 33.04 -10.89 -26.26
CA MET A 1 33.26 -11.16 -24.82
C MET A 1 32.91 -9.93 -23.98
N ASN A 2 33.50 -8.75 -24.22
CA ASN A 2 33.18 -7.52 -23.45
C ASN A 2 31.73 -7.01 -23.59
N GLN A 3 31.09 -7.21 -24.75
CA GLN A 3 29.72 -6.71 -24.97
C GLN A 3 28.68 -7.52 -24.19
N PHE A 4 28.80 -8.86 -24.17
CA PHE A 4 27.92 -9.76 -23.40
C PHE A 4 28.01 -9.56 -21.88
N VAL A 5 29.21 -9.32 -21.34
CA VAL A 5 29.40 -9.02 -19.92
C VAL A 5 28.74 -7.68 -19.54
N SER A 6 28.80 -6.69 -20.43
CA SER A 6 28.14 -5.39 -20.23
C SER A 6 26.61 -5.50 -20.22
N GLU A 7 26.04 -6.28 -21.13
CA GLU A 7 24.59 -6.50 -21.21
C GLU A 7 24.05 -7.20 -19.95
N ARG A 8 24.76 -8.23 -19.46
CA ARG A 8 24.39 -8.92 -18.21
C ARG A 8 24.45 -8.00 -16.99
N GLN A 9 25.50 -7.19 -16.88
CA GLN A 9 25.63 -6.24 -15.77
C GLN A 9 24.49 -5.21 -15.77
N GLN A 10 24.08 -4.75 -16.95
CA GLN A 10 22.92 -3.85 -17.09
C GLN A 10 21.62 -4.53 -16.65
N GLN A 11 21.43 -5.80 -17.01
CA GLN A 11 20.27 -6.59 -16.59
C GLN A 11 20.22 -6.78 -15.06
N ILE A 12 21.35 -7.09 -14.42
CA ILE A 12 21.42 -7.22 -12.95
C ILE A 12 21.07 -5.89 -12.27
N LEU A 13 21.60 -4.77 -12.78
CA LEU A 13 21.29 -3.45 -12.23
C LEU A 13 19.81 -3.08 -12.36
N ALA A 14 19.17 -3.44 -13.48
CA ALA A 14 17.74 -3.24 -13.68
C ALA A 14 16.91 -4.07 -12.68
N LEU A 15 17.21 -5.36 -12.53
CA LEU A 15 16.53 -6.24 -11.58
C LEU A 15 16.73 -5.80 -10.11
N GLN A 16 17.93 -5.31 -9.76
CA GLN A 16 18.19 -4.75 -8.43
C GLN A 16 17.40 -3.46 -8.18
N HIS A 17 17.25 -2.62 -9.20
CA HIS A 17 16.44 -1.42 -9.14
C HIS A 17 14.96 -1.77 -8.91
N GLU A 18 14.43 -2.70 -9.70
CA GLU A 18 13.05 -3.20 -9.57
C GLU A 18 12.79 -3.84 -8.20
N TRP A 19 13.74 -4.62 -7.68
CA TRP A 19 13.64 -5.21 -6.34
C TRP A 19 13.59 -4.15 -5.24
N ARG A 20 14.41 -3.09 -5.36
CA ARG A 20 14.41 -1.98 -4.40
C ARG A 20 13.07 -1.25 -4.39
N GLU A 21 12.56 -0.88 -5.55
CA GLU A 21 11.28 -0.18 -5.71
C GLU A 21 10.11 -1.05 -5.19
N THR A 22 10.14 -2.35 -5.47
CA THR A 22 9.16 -3.31 -4.92
C THR A 22 9.17 -3.30 -3.39
N ASN A 23 10.36 -3.22 -2.78
CA ASN A 23 10.53 -3.20 -1.32
C ASN A 23 10.13 -1.85 -0.69
N GLU A 24 10.30 -0.73 -1.41
CA GLU A 24 9.82 0.60 -0.99
C GLU A 24 8.28 0.65 -1.00
N ALA A 25 7.65 0.12 -2.06
CA ALA A 25 6.20 -0.04 -2.12
C ALA A 25 5.67 -0.95 -1.01
N GLU A 26 6.32 -2.08 -0.74
CA GLU A 26 5.95 -3.01 0.34
C GLU A 26 5.99 -2.33 1.72
N GLN A 27 7.04 -1.55 2.00
CA GLN A 27 7.15 -0.80 3.26
C GLN A 27 6.05 0.26 3.41
N ALA A 28 5.73 0.97 2.34
CA ALA A 28 4.66 1.95 2.38
C ALA A 28 3.27 1.30 2.58
N GLY A 29 3.03 0.13 1.97
CA GLY A 29 1.81 -0.65 2.16
C GLY A 29 1.66 -1.17 3.60
N LEU A 30 2.74 -1.62 4.23
CA LEU A 30 2.73 -2.01 5.66
C LEU A 30 2.32 -0.85 6.57
N ALA A 31 2.79 0.37 6.29
CA ALA A 31 2.41 1.54 7.08
C ALA A 31 0.91 1.88 6.96
N VAL A 32 0.30 1.64 5.80
CA VAL A 32 -1.15 1.77 5.59
C VAL A 32 -1.90 0.74 6.42
N LEU A 33 -1.49 -0.54 6.37
CA LEU A 33 -2.12 -1.62 7.13
C LEU A 33 -2.00 -1.42 8.65
N GLU A 34 -0.85 -0.94 9.13
CA GLU A 34 -0.65 -0.59 10.54
C GLU A 34 -1.61 0.53 10.98
N SER A 35 -1.70 1.61 10.19
CA SER A 35 -2.62 2.72 10.46
C SER A 35 -4.08 2.29 10.46
N LEU A 36 -4.48 1.43 9.50
CA LEU A 36 -5.83 0.87 9.43
C LEU A 36 -6.14 -0.02 10.62
N SER A 37 -5.21 -0.90 11.01
CA SER A 37 -5.35 -1.77 12.17
C SER A 37 -5.59 -0.97 13.45
N ASP A 38 -4.83 0.10 13.67
CA ASP A 38 -4.98 0.98 14.82
C ASP A 38 -6.36 1.67 14.86
N ILE A 39 -6.82 2.18 13.71
CA ILE A 39 -8.12 2.84 13.59
C ILE A 39 -9.26 1.85 13.79
N ILE A 40 -9.24 0.72 13.09
CA ILE A 40 -10.30 -0.30 13.14
C ILE A 40 -10.37 -0.93 14.54
N SER A 41 -9.24 -1.27 15.15
CA SER A 41 -9.20 -1.82 16.52
C SER A 41 -9.72 -0.81 17.56
N GLY A 42 -9.43 0.48 17.36
CA GLY A 42 -9.98 1.56 18.19
C GLY A 42 -11.50 1.69 18.06
N LEU A 43 -12.05 1.43 16.88
CA LEU A 43 -13.50 1.43 16.61
C LEU A 43 -14.20 0.18 17.16
N ASP A 44 -13.62 -1.01 17.00
CA ASP A 44 -14.16 -2.27 17.55
C ASP A 44 -14.19 -2.26 19.10
N ALA A 45 -13.18 -1.64 19.74
CA ALA A 45 -13.19 -1.40 21.19
C ALA A 45 -14.30 -0.42 21.61
N ALA A 46 -14.68 0.51 20.72
CA ALA A 46 -15.81 1.40 20.92
C ALA A 46 -17.15 0.72 20.65
N ASP A 47 -17.23 -0.32 19.80
CA ASP A 47 -18.44 -1.13 19.55
C ASP A 47 -18.86 -2.04 20.72
N ALA A 48 -17.98 -2.24 21.72
CA ALA A 48 -18.40 -2.70 23.05
C ALA A 48 -19.28 -1.67 23.80
N ILE A 49 -19.41 -0.45 23.25
CA ILE A 49 -20.31 0.61 23.69
C ILE A 49 -21.17 1.00 22.47
N SER A 50 -22.43 0.56 22.44
CA SER A 50 -23.43 0.83 21.40
C SER A 50 -23.68 2.33 21.14
N THR A 51 -22.74 3.04 20.53
CA THR A 51 -22.72 4.52 20.54
C THR A 51 -22.44 5.16 19.20
N TRP A 52 -22.39 4.42 18.09
CA TRP A 52 -22.31 5.03 16.75
C TRP A 52 -23.68 5.27 16.10
N ASP A 53 -24.67 4.43 16.39
CA ASP A 53 -26.07 4.62 15.94
C ASP A 53 -26.78 5.80 16.64
N LEU A 54 -26.12 6.43 17.61
CA LEU A 54 -26.57 7.64 18.33
C LEU A 54 -25.84 8.91 17.88
N ILE A 55 -24.82 8.83 17.01
CA ILE A 55 -24.02 9.99 16.57
C ILE A 55 -24.69 10.72 15.39
N THR A 56 -25.56 10.04 14.67
CA THR A 56 -26.26 10.59 13.50
C THR A 56 -27.50 11.40 13.85
N ASP A 57 -28.07 11.24 15.06
CA ASP A 57 -29.31 11.93 15.44
C ASP A 57 -29.19 12.65 16.79
N SER A 58 -29.46 13.96 16.75
CA SER A 58 -29.62 14.91 17.86
C SER A 58 -28.35 15.51 18.52
N SER A 59 -28.23 16.82 18.31
CA SER A 59 -27.92 17.95 19.21
C SER A 59 -27.50 17.78 20.70
N LEU A 60 -27.04 16.62 21.18
CA LEU A 60 -26.73 16.37 22.61
C LEU A 60 -25.24 16.08 22.91
N ILE A 61 -24.37 16.03 21.89
CA ILE A 61 -22.96 15.62 22.06
C ILE A 61 -22.02 16.78 22.41
N LEU A 62 -22.46 18.03 22.32
CA LEU A 62 -21.60 19.20 22.52
C LEU A 62 -20.98 19.32 23.94
N ASP A 63 -21.51 18.63 24.94
CA ASP A 63 -21.02 18.74 26.34
C ASP A 63 -20.25 17.52 26.89
N PHE A 64 -20.33 16.33 26.27
CA PHE A 64 -19.74 15.10 26.86
C PHE A 64 -18.35 14.73 26.33
N LEU A 65 -18.02 15.16 25.11
CA LEU A 65 -16.71 14.94 24.47
C LEU A 65 -15.88 16.23 24.54
N LYS A 66 -15.32 16.51 25.72
CA LYS A 66 -14.19 17.44 25.85
C LYS A 66 -13.07 17.02 24.88
N HIS A 67 -12.42 18.02 24.27
CA HIS A 67 -11.64 18.00 23.03
C HIS A 67 -10.61 16.86 22.79
N ASP A 68 -10.09 16.17 23.81
CA ASP A 68 -8.88 15.36 23.64
C ASP A 68 -9.04 14.06 22.80
N LYS A 69 -10.24 13.45 22.73
CA LYS A 69 -10.45 12.17 21.99
C LYS A 69 -10.85 12.35 20.54
N LEU A 70 -11.50 13.46 20.20
CA LEU A 70 -11.84 13.79 18.81
C LEU A 70 -10.57 14.15 18.04
N ASP A 71 -9.68 14.91 18.69
CA ASP A 71 -8.37 15.29 18.13
C ASP A 71 -7.50 14.06 17.83
N ALA A 72 -7.54 13.02 18.68
CA ALA A 72 -6.77 11.80 18.47
C ALA A 72 -7.27 10.98 17.27
N ALA A 73 -8.60 10.84 17.12
CA ALA A 73 -9.18 10.12 15.98
C ALA A 73 -8.93 10.87 14.65
N GLU A 74 -9.01 12.20 14.67
CA GLU A 74 -8.68 13.04 13.52
C GLU A 74 -7.20 12.92 13.16
N ALA A 75 -6.30 12.91 14.16
CA ALA A 75 -4.88 12.70 13.94
C ALA A 75 -4.56 11.33 13.31
N SER A 76 -5.22 10.25 13.76
CA SER A 76 -5.06 8.92 13.17
C SER A 76 -5.54 8.87 11.72
N LEU A 77 -6.68 9.50 11.41
CA LEU A 77 -7.17 9.57 10.03
C LEU A 77 -6.22 10.37 9.13
N LEU A 78 -5.75 11.54 9.57
CA LEU A 78 -4.75 12.32 8.83
C LEU A 78 -3.45 11.55 8.61
N HIS A 79 -3.03 10.75 9.59
CA HIS A 79 -1.88 9.87 9.44
C HIS A 79 -2.12 8.78 8.39
N LEU A 80 -3.29 8.12 8.44
CA LEU A 80 -3.69 7.15 7.43
C LEU A 80 -3.65 7.78 6.03
N GLU A 81 -4.20 8.98 5.84
CA GLU A 81 -4.15 9.65 4.53
C GLU A 81 -2.71 9.83 4.03
N GLN A 82 -1.80 10.27 4.90
CA GLN A 82 -0.39 10.45 4.54
C GLN A 82 0.28 9.13 4.12
N THR A 83 0.01 8.05 4.85
CA THR A 83 0.54 6.72 4.50
C THR A 83 -0.04 6.23 3.17
N VAL A 84 -1.34 6.41 2.93
CA VAL A 84 -2.00 6.06 1.66
C VAL A 84 -1.43 6.86 0.49
N TYR A 85 -1.20 8.16 0.64
CA TYR A 85 -0.56 8.97 -0.40
C TYR A 85 0.87 8.53 -0.68
N THR A 86 1.61 8.15 0.36
CA THR A 86 2.97 7.64 0.21
C THR A 86 2.95 6.32 -0.55
N PHE A 87 2.11 5.37 -0.13
CA PHE A 87 1.96 4.08 -0.81
C PHE A 87 1.53 4.27 -2.27
N ALA A 88 0.53 5.10 -2.54
CA ALA A 88 0.11 5.44 -3.89
C ALA A 88 1.23 6.03 -4.75
N ARG A 89 2.18 6.78 -4.16
CA ARG A 89 3.35 7.28 -4.88
C ARG A 89 4.33 6.15 -5.21
N GLU A 90 4.72 5.35 -4.22
CA GLU A 90 5.67 4.24 -4.44
C GLU A 90 5.15 3.24 -5.47
N LEU A 91 3.84 2.97 -5.49
CA LEU A 91 3.21 2.12 -6.51
C LEU A 91 3.27 2.72 -7.91
N ARG A 92 3.22 4.05 -8.06
CA ARG A 92 3.37 4.72 -9.36
C ARG A 92 4.80 4.71 -9.85
N ASP A 93 5.75 4.90 -8.93
CA ASP A 93 7.17 4.82 -9.24
C ASP A 93 7.52 3.39 -9.70
N LEU A 94 6.95 2.39 -9.04
CA LEU A 94 7.06 0.98 -9.44
C LEU A 94 6.38 0.67 -10.78
N ASP A 95 5.19 1.22 -11.05
CA ASP A 95 4.51 1.05 -12.34
C ASP A 95 5.34 1.63 -13.50
N PHE A 96 6.00 2.77 -13.30
CA PHE A 96 6.93 3.34 -14.28
C PHE A 96 8.14 2.44 -14.53
N VAL A 97 8.64 1.73 -13.50
CA VAL A 97 9.69 0.70 -13.69
C VAL A 97 9.16 -0.44 -14.55
N PHE A 98 7.95 -0.93 -14.30
CA PHE A 98 7.35 -2.02 -15.07
C PHE A 98 7.00 -1.65 -16.52
N GLU A 99 6.53 -0.42 -16.79
CA GLU A 99 6.26 0.03 -18.17
C GLU A 99 7.54 0.10 -19.02
N SER A 100 8.70 0.27 -18.39
CA SER A 100 9.99 0.33 -19.08
C SER A 100 10.52 -1.05 -19.50
N ASP A 101 10.09 -2.12 -18.83
CA ASP A 101 10.40 -3.51 -19.16
C ASP A 101 9.23 -4.14 -19.93
N LEU A 102 9.28 -3.99 -21.25
CA LEU A 102 8.33 -4.58 -22.20
C LEU A 102 8.18 -6.10 -21.97
N GLU A 103 6.92 -6.54 -21.94
CA GLU A 103 6.45 -7.93 -21.93
C GLU A 103 6.19 -8.54 -20.55
N THR A 104 5.06 -8.17 -19.93
CA THR A 104 3.95 -9.06 -19.52
C THR A 104 3.01 -8.24 -18.64
N ILE A 105 1.69 -8.29 -18.86
CA ILE A 105 0.70 -7.75 -17.91
C ILE A 105 0.89 -8.54 -16.60
N SER A 106 1.62 -7.99 -15.65
CA SER A 106 1.96 -8.68 -14.41
C SER A 106 0.73 -8.72 -13.50
N SER A 107 0.64 -9.76 -12.66
CA SER A 107 -0.37 -9.81 -11.59
C SER A 107 -0.29 -8.56 -10.69
N THR A 108 0.91 -7.99 -10.54
CA THR A 108 1.15 -6.72 -9.86
C THR A 108 0.46 -5.55 -10.51
N GLN A 109 0.60 -5.32 -11.83
CA GLN A 109 -0.10 -4.23 -12.53
C GLN A 109 -1.62 -4.30 -12.34
N ARG A 110 -2.20 -5.51 -12.42
CA ARG A 110 -3.63 -5.70 -12.16
C ARG A 110 -4.01 -5.34 -10.72
N ALA A 111 -3.16 -5.66 -9.74
CA ALA A 111 -3.40 -5.28 -8.35
C ALA A 111 -3.27 -3.77 -8.14
N LEU A 112 -2.32 -3.11 -8.82
CA LEU A 112 -2.19 -1.65 -8.84
C LEU A 112 -3.44 -0.99 -9.42
N ASP A 113 -3.95 -1.50 -10.55
CA ASP A 113 -5.18 -1.00 -11.17
C ASP A 113 -6.36 -1.12 -10.20
N ILE A 114 -6.53 -2.28 -9.56
CA ILE A 114 -7.59 -2.50 -8.56
C ILE A 114 -7.44 -1.51 -7.40
N PHE A 115 -6.21 -1.32 -6.89
CA PHE A 115 -5.96 -0.39 -5.79
C PHE A 115 -6.24 1.05 -6.20
N PHE A 116 -5.82 1.49 -7.37
CA PHE A 116 -6.06 2.86 -7.83
C PHE A 116 -7.51 3.10 -8.21
N ASP A 117 -8.21 2.12 -8.77
CA ASP A 117 -9.65 2.19 -9.01
C ASP A 117 -10.38 2.29 -7.67
N ASN A 118 -10.15 1.39 -6.72
CA ASN A 118 -10.80 1.42 -5.42
C ASN A 118 -10.41 2.67 -4.61
N LEU A 119 -9.13 3.05 -4.60
CA LEU A 119 -8.65 4.23 -3.93
C LEU A 119 -9.22 5.48 -4.62
N PHE A 120 -8.89 5.80 -5.86
CA PHE A 120 -9.27 7.09 -6.43
C PHE A 120 -10.76 7.22 -6.78
N SER A 121 -11.48 6.12 -7.03
CA SER A 121 -12.94 6.19 -7.27
C SER A 121 -13.75 6.40 -5.99
N ASP A 122 -13.34 5.81 -4.86
CA ASP A 122 -14.05 5.96 -3.58
C ASP A 122 -13.47 7.06 -2.68
N TRP A 123 -12.17 7.37 -2.81
CA TRP A 123 -11.44 8.40 -2.05
C TRP A 123 -11.53 9.79 -2.69
N GLY A 124 -11.66 9.83 -4.02
CA GLY A 124 -11.79 11.07 -4.77
C GLY A 124 -13.20 11.64 -4.64
N THR A 125 -13.51 12.35 -3.54
CA THR A 125 -14.31 13.60 -3.50
C THR A 125 -14.57 14.13 -2.07
N LYS A 126 -14.46 13.36 -0.97
CA LYS A 126 -14.78 13.93 0.35
C LYS A 126 -14.24 13.17 1.55
N VAL A 127 -13.10 13.63 2.04
CA VAL A 127 -12.46 13.27 3.31
C VAL A 127 -13.32 13.47 4.57
N ILE A 128 -14.53 14.06 4.53
CA ILE A 128 -15.09 14.65 5.78
C ILE A 128 -16.33 13.99 6.42
N ILE A 129 -17.19 13.15 5.79
CA ILE A 129 -18.52 12.89 6.43
C ILE A 129 -19.02 11.44 6.55
N GLU A 130 -18.53 10.45 5.82
CA GLU A 130 -18.98 9.07 6.06
C GLU A 130 -17.83 8.22 6.56
N LYS A 131 -17.65 8.32 7.89
CA LYS A 131 -16.90 7.44 8.79
C LYS A 131 -17.46 6.01 8.73
N ASN A 132 -17.54 5.41 7.54
CA ASN A 132 -18.04 4.07 7.39
C ASN A 132 -16.85 3.12 7.40
N ILE A 133 -16.78 2.31 8.47
CA ILE A 133 -15.84 1.19 8.64
C ILE A 133 -15.74 0.35 7.36
N GLU A 134 -16.81 0.27 6.57
CA GLU A 134 -16.82 -0.39 5.26
C GLU A 134 -15.74 0.16 4.30
N ASN A 135 -15.53 1.47 4.23
CA ASN A 135 -14.51 2.05 3.34
C ASN A 135 -13.09 1.80 3.85
N LEU A 136 -12.89 1.82 5.18
CA LEU A 136 -11.60 1.45 5.78
C LEU A 136 -11.27 -0.03 5.52
N LYS A 137 -12.28 -0.91 5.60
CA LYS A 137 -12.13 -2.33 5.25
C LYS A 137 -11.86 -2.53 3.76
N LYS A 138 -12.55 -1.83 2.86
CA LYS A 138 -12.24 -1.88 1.42
C LYS A 138 -10.81 -1.44 1.10
N LEU A 139 -10.34 -0.38 1.76
CA LEU A 139 -8.96 0.07 1.63
C LEU A 139 -7.98 -0.96 2.19
N GLN A 140 -8.30 -1.60 3.32
CA GLN A 140 -7.53 -2.71 3.88
C GLN A 140 -7.42 -3.86 2.87
N ASP A 141 -8.56 -4.38 2.39
CA ASP A 141 -8.63 -5.48 1.43
C ASP A 141 -7.82 -5.15 0.16
N SER A 142 -7.99 -3.94 -0.39
CA SER A 142 -7.25 -3.50 -1.59
C SER A 142 -5.75 -3.39 -1.33
N THR A 143 -5.35 -2.97 -0.12
CA THR A 143 -3.94 -2.89 0.27
C THR A 143 -3.35 -4.28 0.42
N GLU A 144 -4.07 -5.22 1.03
CA GLU A 144 -3.67 -6.62 1.17
C GLU A 144 -3.48 -7.29 -0.20
N ASP A 145 -4.41 -7.09 -1.15
CA ASP A 145 -4.30 -7.62 -2.53
C ASP A 145 -3.02 -7.14 -3.26
N VAL A 146 -2.67 -5.86 -3.10
CA VAL A 146 -1.43 -5.31 -3.65
C VAL A 146 -0.22 -5.90 -2.95
N MET A 147 -0.25 -5.99 -1.62
CA MET A 147 0.85 -6.56 -0.83
C MET A 147 1.14 -8.01 -1.19
N GLU A 148 0.11 -8.83 -1.45
CA GLU A 148 0.30 -10.19 -1.96
C GLU A 148 1.02 -10.21 -3.31
N SER A 149 0.67 -9.29 -4.19
CA SER A 149 1.27 -9.16 -5.52
C SER A 149 2.72 -8.69 -5.46
N LEU A 150 3.01 -7.70 -4.62
CA LEU A 150 4.37 -7.23 -4.34
C LEU A 150 5.23 -8.34 -3.74
N ALA A 151 4.70 -9.11 -2.79
CA ALA A 151 5.42 -10.23 -2.18
C ALA A 151 5.71 -11.35 -3.20
N ALA A 152 4.78 -11.64 -4.11
CA ALA A 152 5.01 -12.59 -5.19
C ALA A 152 6.12 -12.10 -6.13
N LYS A 153 6.05 -10.84 -6.55
CA LYS A 153 7.05 -10.22 -7.44
C LYS A 153 8.43 -10.17 -6.79
N LYS A 154 8.51 -9.82 -5.52
CA LYS A 154 9.77 -9.81 -4.76
C LYS A 154 10.46 -11.17 -4.77
N ARG A 155 9.71 -12.26 -4.51
CA ARG A 155 10.25 -13.63 -4.57
C ARG A 155 10.75 -14.00 -5.96
N GLU A 156 10.05 -13.58 -7.01
CA GLU A 156 10.46 -13.79 -8.40
C GLU A 156 11.79 -13.09 -8.70
N LEU A 157 11.91 -11.81 -8.31
CA LEU A 157 13.12 -11.02 -8.49
C LEU A 157 14.30 -11.59 -7.70
N GLU A 158 14.08 -11.98 -6.45
CA GLU A 158 15.10 -12.62 -5.60
C GLU A 158 15.61 -13.92 -6.22
N THR A 159 14.69 -14.78 -6.70
CA THR A 159 15.05 -16.03 -7.38
C THR A 159 15.87 -15.76 -8.65
N THR A 160 15.46 -14.76 -9.44
CA THR A 160 16.14 -14.40 -10.69
C THR A 160 17.53 -13.85 -10.43
N LEU A 161 17.67 -12.97 -9.44
CA LEU A 161 18.95 -12.41 -9.02
C LEU A 161 19.89 -13.50 -8.47
N GLU A 162 19.38 -14.46 -7.71
CA GLU A 162 20.17 -15.59 -7.19
C GLU A 162 20.68 -16.49 -8.31
N VAL A 163 19.84 -16.83 -9.30
CA VAL A 163 20.25 -17.62 -10.47
C VAL A 163 21.34 -16.91 -11.25
N LEU A 164 21.18 -15.61 -11.53
CA LEU A 164 22.19 -14.83 -12.26
C LEU A 164 23.51 -14.71 -11.49
N ALA A 165 23.47 -14.63 -10.16
CA ALA A 165 24.66 -14.60 -9.32
C ALA A 165 25.43 -15.93 -9.33
N LEU A 166 24.72 -17.07 -9.33
CA LEU A 166 25.35 -18.40 -9.39
C LEU A 166 25.97 -18.69 -10.77
N GLU A 167 25.40 -18.16 -11.85
CA GLU A 167 25.96 -18.29 -13.19
C GLU A 167 27.30 -17.54 -13.34
N ASP A 168 27.49 -16.41 -12.64
CA ASP A 168 28.76 -15.67 -12.64
C ASP A 168 29.91 -16.44 -11.97
N ASP A 169 29.65 -17.22 -10.92
CA ASP A 169 30.65 -18.04 -10.22
C ASP A 169 31.10 -19.27 -11.02
N THR A 170 30.33 -19.71 -12.01
CA THR A 170 30.65 -20.90 -12.83
C THR A 170 31.48 -20.61 -14.08
N VAL A 171 31.66 -19.33 -14.43
CA VAL A 171 32.39 -18.88 -15.64
C VAL A 171 33.80 -18.36 -15.33
N VAL A 172 34.25 -18.43 -14.06
CA VAL A 172 35.62 -18.07 -13.63
C VAL A 172 36.59 -19.24 -13.74
#